data_AF-A0A178WEM3-F1
#
_entry.id   AF-A0A178WEM3-F1
#
_cell.length_a   1.000
_cell.length_b   1.000
_cell.length_c   1.000
_cell.angle_alpha   90.00
_cell.angle_beta   90.00
_cell.angle_gamma   90.00
#
_symmetry.space_group_name_H-M   'P 1'
#
loop_
_entity.id
_entity.type
_entity.pdbx_description
1 polymer ?
#
loop_
_entity_poly.entity_id
_entity_poly.type
_entity_poly.pdbx_seq_one_letter_code
_entity_poly.pdbx_strand_id
1 'polypeptide(L)'
;MKILQDPTLTEQRLDLTKPISLVYVIDDIFDVYGELEELTIFTRVVERWDHKGLKTLPKYMRVCFEALDMITTEISMKIYKSHGWNPTYALRQSWASLCKAFLVEAKWFNSGYLPTTEEYMKNGVVSSGVHLVMLHAYILLGEELTKEKVELIESNPGIVSSAATILRLWDDLGSAKDENQDGTDGSYVECYLNEYKGSTVDEARTHVAQKISRAWKRLNRECLNPCPFSRSFSKACLNIARTVPLMYSYDDDQRLPDEYLKSLM
;
A
#
# COMPACT_ATOMS: atom_id res chain seq x y z
N MET A 1 9.63 -1.88 13.61
CA MET A 1 8.48 -1.39 12.80
C MET A 1 7.96 -0.06 13.35
N LYS A 2 8.11 1.05 12.61
CA LYS A 2 7.82 2.43 13.09
C LYS A 2 6.33 2.82 13.13
N ILE A 3 5.43 2.03 12.53
CA ILE A 3 3.98 2.31 12.50
C ILE A 3 3.38 2.25 13.91
N LEU A 4 3.56 1.14 14.63
CA LEU A 4 3.07 0.90 16.00
C LEU A 4 4.22 1.03 17.02
N GLN A 5 4.41 2.22 17.58
CA GLN A 5 5.58 2.55 18.42
C GLN A 5 5.45 2.20 19.90
N ASP A 6 4.25 1.92 20.40
CA ASP A 6 4.06 1.56 21.81
C ASP A 6 4.75 0.22 22.09
N PRO A 7 5.71 0.12 23.04
CA PRO A 7 6.46 -1.10 23.29
C PRO A 7 5.57 -2.30 23.65
N THR A 8 4.39 -2.06 24.24
CA THR A 8 3.43 -3.12 24.61
C THR A 8 2.81 -3.81 23.39
N LEU A 9 2.83 -3.18 22.20
CA LEU A 9 2.25 -3.70 20.95
C LEU A 9 3.17 -4.67 20.20
N THR A 10 3.94 -5.51 20.90
CA THR A 10 4.93 -6.39 20.27
C THR A 10 4.28 -7.42 19.35
N GLU A 11 3.21 -8.07 19.78
CA GLU A 11 2.51 -9.04 18.95
C GLU A 11 1.85 -8.39 17.73
N GLN A 12 1.22 -7.22 17.90
CA GLN A 12 0.59 -6.47 16.82
C GLN A 12 1.60 -6.05 15.77
N ARG A 13 2.83 -5.66 16.17
CA ARG A 13 3.91 -5.39 15.22
C ARG A 13 4.32 -6.63 14.43
N LEU A 14 4.43 -7.78 15.09
CA LEU A 14 4.78 -9.04 14.42
C LEU A 14 3.68 -9.41 13.40
N ASP A 15 2.41 -9.35 13.82
CA ASP A 15 1.28 -9.69 12.97
C ASP A 15 1.06 -8.69 11.84
N LEU A 16 1.39 -7.40 12.03
CA LEU A 16 1.29 -6.37 10.98
C LEU A 16 2.46 -6.44 10.00
N THR A 17 3.62 -6.97 10.40
CA THR A 17 4.77 -7.13 9.50
C THR A 17 4.48 -8.18 8.41
N LYS A 18 3.80 -9.27 8.77
CA LYS A 18 3.43 -10.35 7.83
C LYS A 18 2.66 -9.86 6.57
N PRO A 19 1.53 -9.13 6.68
CA PRO A 19 0.83 -8.61 5.52
C PRO A 19 1.64 -7.56 4.76
N ILE A 20 2.46 -6.73 5.43
CA ILE A 20 3.34 -5.80 4.73
C ILE A 20 4.34 -6.55 3.84
N SER A 21 4.97 -7.60 4.36
CA SER A 21 5.87 -8.43 3.55
C SER A 21 5.16 -9.07 2.36
N LEU A 22 3.90 -9.51 2.53
CA LEU A 22 3.10 -10.03 1.42
C LEU A 22 2.72 -8.95 0.40
N VAL A 23 2.52 -7.69 0.80
CA VAL A 23 2.30 -6.59 -0.14
C VAL A 23 3.47 -6.51 -1.11
N TYR A 24 4.70 -6.42 -0.61
CA TYR A 24 5.90 -6.35 -1.46
C TYR A 24 6.08 -7.60 -2.34
N VAL A 25 5.90 -8.80 -1.79
CA VAL A 25 6.03 -10.03 -2.58
C VAL A 25 4.98 -10.09 -3.70
N ILE A 26 3.76 -9.61 -3.44
CA ILE A 26 2.70 -9.58 -4.45
C ILE A 26 2.98 -8.46 -5.46
N ASP A 27 3.46 -7.30 -5.02
CA ASP A 27 3.88 -6.19 -5.89
C ASP A 27 4.89 -6.68 -6.93
N ASP A 28 6.00 -7.28 -6.50
CA ASP A 28 7.03 -7.90 -7.36
C ASP A 28 6.45 -8.91 -8.37
N ILE A 29 5.44 -9.69 -7.94
CA ILE A 29 4.77 -10.65 -8.82
C ILE A 29 4.06 -9.90 -9.96
N PHE A 30 3.45 -8.75 -9.69
CA PHE A 30 2.66 -8.01 -10.67
C PHE A 30 3.48 -7.11 -11.60
N ASP A 31 4.59 -6.55 -11.14
CA ASP A 31 5.39 -5.56 -11.89
C ASP A 31 6.69 -6.13 -12.49
N VAL A 32 7.23 -7.22 -11.95
CA VAL A 32 8.48 -7.84 -12.44
C VAL A 32 8.28 -9.24 -13.02
N TYR A 33 7.61 -10.14 -12.29
CA TYR A 33 7.71 -11.58 -12.58
C TYR A 33 6.53 -12.18 -13.37
N GLY A 34 5.33 -11.67 -13.21
CA GLY A 34 4.11 -12.31 -13.68
C GLY A 34 3.71 -11.91 -15.10
N GLU A 35 3.26 -12.90 -15.87
CA GLU A 35 2.63 -12.64 -17.18
C GLU A 35 1.19 -12.15 -17.01
N LEU A 36 0.72 -11.26 -17.89
CA LEU A 36 -0.59 -10.60 -17.73
C LEU A 36 -1.77 -11.57 -17.61
N GLU A 37 -1.76 -12.69 -18.34
CA GLU A 37 -2.76 -13.74 -18.23
C GLU A 37 -2.74 -14.41 -16.85
N GLU A 38 -1.55 -14.69 -16.31
CA GLU A 38 -1.36 -15.30 -15.00
C GLU A 38 -1.81 -14.34 -13.89
N LEU A 39 -1.43 -13.05 -13.98
CA LEU A 39 -1.87 -12.00 -13.07
C LEU A 39 -3.39 -11.87 -13.06
N THR A 40 -4.03 -11.92 -14.23
CA THR A 40 -5.49 -11.88 -14.34
C THR A 40 -6.15 -13.06 -13.61
N ILE A 41 -5.56 -14.26 -13.71
CA ILE A 41 -6.05 -15.44 -12.99
C ILE A 41 -5.78 -15.30 -11.48
N PHE A 42 -4.59 -14.85 -11.08
CA PHE A 42 -4.21 -14.65 -9.69
C PHE A 42 -5.13 -13.64 -8.99
N THR A 43 -5.40 -12.48 -9.61
CA THR A 43 -6.36 -11.50 -9.08
C THR A 43 -7.74 -12.10 -8.87
N ARG A 44 -8.24 -12.94 -9.80
CA ARG A 44 -9.53 -13.63 -9.65
C ARG A 44 -9.53 -14.66 -8.53
N VAL A 45 -8.42 -15.37 -8.35
CA VAL A 45 -8.23 -16.33 -7.26
C VAL A 45 -8.27 -15.61 -5.92
N VAL A 46 -7.56 -14.48 -5.77
CA VAL A 46 -7.60 -13.65 -4.56
C VAL A 46 -9.00 -13.06 -4.34
N GLU A 47 -9.64 -12.52 -5.37
CA GLU A 47 -10.98 -11.94 -5.26
C GLU A 47 -12.03 -12.93 -4.76
N ARG A 48 -12.01 -14.17 -5.27
CA ARG A 48 -12.96 -15.22 -4.90
C ARG A 48 -12.50 -16.06 -3.72
N TRP A 49 -11.26 -15.87 -3.30
CA TRP A 49 -10.56 -16.75 -2.36
C TRP A 49 -10.60 -18.23 -2.79
N ASP A 50 -10.43 -18.49 -4.09
CA ASP A 50 -10.68 -19.80 -4.71
C ASP A 50 -9.40 -20.65 -4.87
N HIS A 51 -9.18 -21.58 -3.94
CA HIS A 51 -8.06 -22.52 -4.00
C HIS A 51 -8.06 -23.41 -5.24
N LYS A 52 -9.20 -23.63 -5.91
CA LYS A 52 -9.25 -24.49 -7.10
C LYS A 52 -8.61 -23.80 -8.31
N GLY A 53 -8.76 -22.49 -8.41
CA GLY A 53 -8.15 -21.67 -9.46
C GLY A 53 -6.62 -21.64 -9.41
N LEU A 54 -6.00 -22.02 -8.28
CA LEU A 54 -4.55 -22.11 -8.14
C LEU A 54 -3.91 -23.14 -9.07
N LYS A 55 -4.64 -24.19 -9.47
CA LYS A 55 -4.06 -25.31 -10.25
C LYS A 55 -3.48 -24.89 -11.59
N THR A 56 -3.95 -23.80 -12.16
CA THR A 56 -3.50 -23.27 -13.46
C THR A 56 -2.34 -22.30 -13.33
N LEU A 57 -1.95 -21.92 -12.11
CA LEU A 57 -0.91 -20.92 -11.85
C LEU A 57 0.47 -21.56 -11.60
N PRO A 58 1.56 -20.83 -11.88
CA PRO A 58 2.91 -21.23 -11.52
C PRO A 58 3.07 -21.58 -10.04
N LYS A 59 4.11 -22.36 -9.72
CA LYS A 59 4.37 -22.79 -8.33
C LYS A 59 4.56 -21.60 -7.38
N TYR A 60 5.26 -20.55 -7.79
CA TYR A 60 5.55 -19.41 -6.92
C TYR A 60 4.28 -18.62 -6.54
N MET A 61 3.37 -18.37 -7.50
CA MET A 61 2.09 -17.71 -7.23
C MET A 61 1.20 -18.56 -6.30
N ARG A 62 1.23 -19.89 -6.46
CA ARG A 62 0.51 -20.79 -5.55
C ARG A 62 1.01 -20.70 -4.11
N VAL A 63 2.32 -20.75 -3.93
CA VAL A 63 2.96 -20.60 -2.60
C VAL A 63 2.65 -19.22 -2.00
N CYS A 64 2.69 -18.16 -2.81
CA CYS A 64 2.32 -16.82 -2.38
C CYS A 64 0.87 -16.76 -1.87
N PHE A 65 -0.08 -17.31 -2.63
CA PHE A 65 -1.48 -17.35 -2.21
C PHE A 65 -1.70 -18.22 -0.96
N GLU A 66 -1.03 -19.38 -0.84
CA GLU A 66 -1.11 -20.22 0.35
C GLU A 66 -0.61 -19.50 1.60
N ALA A 67 0.49 -18.74 1.48
CA ALA A 67 0.98 -17.89 2.57
C ALA A 67 -0.02 -16.77 2.91
N LEU A 68 -0.61 -16.13 1.90
CA LEU A 68 -1.66 -15.12 2.06
C LEU A 68 -2.88 -15.67 2.81
N ASP A 69 -3.37 -16.85 2.43
CA ASP A 69 -4.51 -17.50 3.08
C ASP A 69 -4.21 -17.87 4.52
N MET A 70 -3.03 -18.46 4.76
CA MET A 70 -2.58 -18.83 6.10
C MET A 70 -2.50 -17.61 7.02
N ILE A 71 -1.80 -16.54 6.60
CA ILE A 71 -1.61 -15.32 7.41
C ILE A 71 -2.95 -14.64 7.67
N THR A 72 -3.81 -14.50 6.65
CA THR A 72 -5.14 -13.89 6.80
C THR A 72 -6.00 -14.69 7.78
N THR A 73 -5.95 -16.02 7.71
CA THR A 73 -6.69 -16.91 8.60
C THR A 73 -6.16 -16.85 10.03
N GLU A 74 -4.83 -16.85 10.21
CA GLU A 74 -4.17 -16.71 11.52
C GLU A 74 -4.60 -15.43 12.23
N ILE A 75 -4.48 -14.28 11.55
CA ILE A 75 -4.90 -12.98 12.08
C ILE A 75 -6.39 -13.01 12.41
N SER A 76 -7.23 -13.53 11.51
CA SER A 76 -8.67 -13.59 11.72
C SER A 76 -9.08 -14.42 12.94
N MET A 77 -8.43 -15.58 13.13
CA MET A 77 -8.66 -16.42 14.30
C MET A 77 -8.20 -15.73 15.59
N LYS A 78 -7.08 -15.02 15.58
CA LYS A 78 -6.58 -14.27 16.73
C LYS A 78 -7.56 -13.17 17.16
N ILE A 79 -8.04 -12.38 16.20
CA ILE A 79 -9.00 -11.31 16.46
C ILE A 79 -10.34 -11.85 16.95
N TYR A 80 -10.83 -12.95 16.35
CA TYR A 80 -12.05 -13.59 16.80
C TYR A 80 -11.95 -14.10 18.24
N LYS A 81 -10.82 -14.69 18.62
CA LYS A 81 -10.58 -15.15 20.00
C LYS A 81 -10.52 -13.99 21.01
N SER A 82 -9.90 -12.88 20.65
CA SER A 82 -9.71 -11.74 21.57
C SER A 82 -10.93 -10.82 21.67
N HIS A 83 -11.67 -10.64 20.56
CA HIS A 83 -12.73 -9.63 20.45
C HIS A 83 -14.10 -10.18 20.05
N GLY A 84 -14.22 -11.49 19.75
CA GLY A 84 -15.47 -12.10 19.30
C GLY A 84 -15.94 -11.68 17.90
N TRP A 85 -15.16 -10.87 17.19
CA TRP A 85 -15.47 -10.37 15.85
C TRP A 85 -14.62 -11.04 14.78
N ASN A 86 -15.22 -11.38 13.64
CA ASN A 86 -14.52 -12.07 12.55
C ASN A 86 -14.14 -11.08 11.42
N PRO A 87 -12.85 -10.74 11.26
CA PRO A 87 -12.38 -9.80 10.24
C PRO A 87 -12.22 -10.41 8.85
N THR A 88 -12.39 -11.73 8.69
CA THR A 88 -12.00 -12.47 7.48
C THR A 88 -12.51 -11.82 6.20
N TYR A 89 -13.79 -11.43 6.17
CA TYR A 89 -14.38 -10.82 4.98
C TYR A 89 -13.68 -9.50 4.58
N ALA A 90 -13.52 -8.58 5.53
CA ALA A 90 -12.90 -7.28 5.30
C ALA A 90 -11.43 -7.42 4.85
N LEU A 91 -10.67 -8.31 5.50
CA LEU A 91 -9.28 -8.59 5.12
C LEU A 91 -9.20 -9.13 3.70
N ARG A 92 -10.02 -10.12 3.34
CA ARG A 92 -10.06 -10.69 1.97
C ARG A 92 -10.44 -9.66 0.92
N GLN A 93 -11.43 -8.80 1.20
CA GLN A 93 -11.82 -7.71 0.29
C GLN A 93 -10.71 -6.68 0.10
N SER A 94 -9.94 -6.38 1.16
CA SER A 94 -8.80 -5.46 1.04
C SER A 94 -7.68 -6.02 0.14
N TRP A 95 -7.35 -7.31 0.28
CA TRP A 95 -6.40 -8.00 -0.61
C TRP A 95 -6.88 -8.05 -2.05
N ALA A 96 -8.16 -8.34 -2.26
CA ALA A 96 -8.77 -8.33 -3.59
C ALA A 96 -8.70 -6.93 -4.24
N SER A 97 -8.93 -5.88 -3.46
CA SER A 97 -8.85 -4.49 -3.94
C SER A 97 -7.42 -4.12 -4.34
N LEU A 98 -6.43 -4.52 -3.54
CA LEU A 98 -5.02 -4.31 -3.86
C LEU A 98 -4.60 -5.05 -5.13
N CYS A 99 -4.89 -6.35 -5.25
CA CYS A 99 -4.56 -7.13 -6.45
C CYS A 99 -5.27 -6.65 -7.73
N LYS A 100 -6.45 -6.01 -7.58
CA LYS A 100 -7.13 -5.35 -8.72
C LYS A 100 -6.40 -4.08 -9.14
N ALA A 101 -5.91 -3.29 -8.18
CA ALA A 101 -5.15 -2.08 -8.47
C ALA A 101 -3.83 -2.40 -9.16
N PHE A 102 -3.08 -3.40 -8.66
CA PHE A 102 -1.88 -3.89 -9.34
C PHE A 102 -2.18 -4.41 -10.75
N LEU A 103 -3.29 -5.14 -10.94
CA LEU A 103 -3.68 -5.62 -12.27
C LEU A 103 -4.00 -4.46 -13.24
N VAL A 104 -4.52 -3.34 -12.75
CA VAL A 104 -4.76 -2.15 -13.57
C VAL A 104 -3.43 -1.56 -14.05
N GLU A 105 -2.44 -1.43 -13.15
CA GLU A 105 -1.10 -0.97 -13.49
C GLU A 105 -0.40 -1.90 -14.49
N ALA A 106 -0.42 -3.21 -14.24
CA ALA A 106 0.13 -4.21 -15.16
C ALA A 106 -0.50 -4.14 -16.56
N LYS A 107 -1.79 -3.80 -16.67
CA LYS A 107 -2.48 -3.60 -17.96
C LYS A 107 -2.05 -2.31 -18.65
N TRP A 108 -1.92 -1.23 -17.90
CA TRP A 108 -1.42 0.04 -18.43
C TRP A 108 -0.03 -0.17 -19.01
N PHE A 109 0.86 -0.79 -18.23
CA PHE A 109 2.21 -1.15 -18.63
C PHE A 109 2.24 -2.00 -19.90
N ASN A 110 1.57 -3.16 -19.89
CA ASN A 110 1.60 -4.11 -21.02
C ASN A 110 1.00 -3.52 -22.32
N SER A 111 0.08 -2.57 -22.22
CA SER A 111 -0.53 -1.93 -23.39
C SER A 111 0.19 -0.65 -23.84
N GLY A 112 1.17 -0.16 -23.08
CA GLY A 112 1.77 1.15 -23.27
C GLY A 112 0.78 2.31 -23.05
N TYR A 113 -0.32 2.07 -22.33
CA TYR A 113 -1.30 3.10 -22.03
C TYR A 113 -0.81 3.97 -20.88
N LEU A 114 -0.69 5.27 -21.13
CA LEU A 114 -0.32 6.25 -20.13
C LEU A 114 -1.58 6.99 -19.64
N PRO A 115 -2.04 6.74 -18.39
CA PRO A 115 -3.24 7.37 -17.84
C PRO A 115 -3.06 8.89 -17.63
N THR A 116 -4.18 9.57 -17.40
CA THR A 116 -4.12 10.95 -16.87
C THR A 116 -3.64 10.94 -15.43
N THR A 117 -3.13 12.07 -14.93
CA THR A 117 -2.69 12.20 -13.54
C THR A 117 -3.80 11.93 -12.53
N GLU A 118 -5.07 12.22 -12.88
CA GLU A 118 -6.23 11.90 -12.04
C GLU A 118 -6.53 10.41 -12.03
N GLU A 119 -6.55 9.77 -13.21
CA GLU A 119 -6.80 8.33 -13.34
C GLU A 119 -5.71 7.52 -12.65
N TYR A 120 -4.44 7.88 -12.87
CA TYR A 120 -3.29 7.28 -12.22
C TYR A 120 -3.45 7.35 -10.70
N MET A 121 -3.70 8.54 -10.13
CA MET A 121 -3.80 8.68 -8.68
C MET A 121 -4.96 7.92 -8.06
N LYS A 122 -6.07 7.77 -8.79
CA LYS A 122 -7.21 6.98 -8.31
C LYS A 122 -6.82 5.51 -8.09
N ASN A 123 -5.95 4.95 -8.94
CA ASN A 123 -5.42 3.61 -8.79
C ASN A 123 -4.20 3.56 -7.84
N GLY A 124 -3.23 4.45 -8.07
CA GLY A 124 -1.96 4.58 -7.34
C GLY A 124 -2.10 4.68 -5.82
N VAL A 125 -3.17 5.35 -5.37
CA VAL A 125 -3.50 5.45 -3.94
C VAL A 125 -3.87 4.08 -3.36
N VAL A 126 -4.54 3.21 -4.12
CA VAL A 126 -4.89 1.85 -3.71
C VAL A 126 -3.69 0.91 -3.84
N SER A 127 -2.99 0.92 -4.99
CA SER A 127 -1.81 0.08 -5.26
C SER A 127 -0.63 0.39 -4.33
N SER A 128 -0.56 1.59 -3.72
CA SER A 128 0.39 1.89 -2.64
C SER A 128 0.35 0.93 -1.44
N GLY A 129 -0.68 0.08 -1.31
CA GLY A 129 -0.83 -0.88 -0.21
C GLY A 129 -1.21 -0.27 1.14
N VAL A 130 -1.11 1.05 1.33
CA VAL A 130 -1.36 1.72 2.61
C VAL A 130 -2.75 1.46 3.17
N HIS A 131 -3.79 1.41 2.32
CA HIS A 131 -5.17 1.12 2.77
C HIS A 131 -5.25 -0.25 3.46
N LEU A 132 -4.65 -1.25 2.83
CA LEU A 132 -4.62 -2.61 3.35
C LEU A 132 -3.85 -2.67 4.66
N VAL A 133 -2.68 -2.04 4.72
CA VAL A 133 -1.85 -1.99 5.93
C VAL A 133 -2.58 -1.29 7.07
N MET A 134 -3.26 -0.17 6.79
CA MET A 134 -4.01 0.54 7.82
C MET A 134 -5.24 -0.25 8.28
N LEU A 135 -5.94 -0.96 7.39
CA LEU A 135 -7.03 -1.85 7.82
C LEU A 135 -6.51 -2.95 8.77
N HIS A 136 -5.40 -3.59 8.44
CA HIS A 136 -4.76 -4.58 9.33
C HIS A 136 -4.35 -3.94 10.66
N ALA A 137 -3.75 -2.74 10.64
CA ALA A 137 -3.34 -2.04 11.85
C ALA A 137 -4.52 -1.71 12.77
N TYR A 138 -5.64 -1.22 12.21
CA TYR A 138 -6.86 -0.96 12.97
C TYR A 138 -7.41 -2.22 13.64
N ILE A 139 -7.51 -3.30 12.88
CA ILE A 139 -8.02 -4.59 13.36
C ILE A 139 -7.12 -5.15 14.47
N LEU A 140 -5.79 -5.11 14.29
CA LEU A 140 -4.82 -5.60 15.26
C LEU A 140 -4.75 -4.75 16.54
N LEU A 141 -5.00 -3.44 16.44
CA LEU A 141 -5.12 -2.58 17.63
C LEU A 141 -6.35 -2.97 18.46
N GLY A 142 -7.46 -3.35 17.82
CA GLY A 142 -8.69 -3.80 18.50
C GLY A 142 -9.41 -2.73 19.30
N GLU A 143 -8.92 -1.49 19.30
CA GLU A 143 -9.49 -0.34 19.99
C GLU A 143 -10.76 0.12 19.27
N GLU A 144 -11.90 0.12 19.98
CA GLU A 144 -13.20 0.54 19.43
C GLU A 144 -13.57 -0.21 18.14
N LEU A 145 -13.28 -1.51 18.09
CA LEU A 145 -13.50 -2.34 16.90
C LEU A 145 -15.00 -2.48 16.58
N THR A 146 -15.44 -1.86 15.49
CA THR A 146 -16.82 -2.00 15.00
C THR A 146 -16.87 -2.15 13.49
N LYS A 147 -17.97 -2.73 12.99
CA LYS A 147 -18.18 -2.92 11.55
C LYS A 147 -18.24 -1.59 10.81
N GLU A 148 -18.86 -0.57 11.41
CA GLU A 148 -19.02 0.76 10.83
C GLU A 148 -17.66 1.46 10.65
N LYS A 149 -16.72 1.28 11.60
CA LYS A 149 -15.36 1.83 11.47
C LYS A 149 -14.52 1.08 10.45
N VAL A 150 -14.72 -0.24 10.30
CA VAL A 150 -14.11 -1.01 9.20
C VAL A 150 -14.61 -0.53 7.84
N GLU A 151 -15.93 -0.43 7.67
CA GLU A 151 -16.55 0.11 6.45
C GLU A 151 -16.08 1.55 6.17
N LEU A 152 -15.89 2.37 7.22
CA LEU A 152 -15.33 3.70 7.08
C LEU A 152 -13.88 3.68 6.56
N ILE A 153 -13.03 2.76 7.04
CA ILE A 153 -11.65 2.60 6.51
C ILE A 153 -11.68 2.11 5.05
N GLU A 154 -12.56 1.17 4.72
CA GLU A 154 -12.76 0.67 3.36
C GLU A 154 -13.24 1.78 2.40
N SER A 155 -14.00 2.76 2.89
CA SER A 155 -14.41 3.95 2.12
C SER A 155 -13.27 4.95 1.87
N ASN A 156 -12.05 4.64 2.31
CA ASN A 156 -10.85 5.44 2.19
C ASN A 156 -10.97 6.86 2.79
N PRO A 157 -11.01 6.97 4.13
CA PRO A 157 -11.22 8.24 4.79
C PRO A 157 -9.99 9.14 4.61
N GLY A 158 -10.17 10.45 4.85
CA GLY A 158 -9.14 11.47 4.65
C GLY A 158 -7.79 11.14 5.31
N ILE A 159 -7.82 10.53 6.50
CA ILE A 159 -6.62 10.15 7.24
C ILE A 159 -5.81 9.04 6.56
N VAL A 160 -6.46 8.04 5.94
CA VAL A 160 -5.80 6.92 5.26
C VAL A 160 -5.40 7.34 3.84
N SER A 161 -6.32 7.94 3.07
CA SER A 161 -6.06 8.44 1.72
C SER A 161 -4.89 9.43 1.67
N SER A 162 -4.75 10.30 2.68
CA SER A 162 -3.63 11.24 2.73
C SER A 162 -2.30 10.53 2.94
N ALA A 163 -2.24 9.53 3.83
CA ALA A 163 -1.03 8.74 4.04
C ALA A 163 -0.65 7.93 2.78
N ALA A 164 -1.64 7.34 2.12
CA ALA A 164 -1.44 6.61 0.86
C ALA A 164 -0.97 7.53 -0.28
N THR A 165 -1.57 8.72 -0.39
CA THR A 165 -1.14 9.75 -1.36
C THR A 165 0.30 10.18 -1.12
N ILE A 166 0.71 10.34 0.15
CA ILE A 166 2.09 10.67 0.51
C ILE A 166 3.02 9.54 0.07
N LEU A 167 2.68 8.27 0.38
CA LEU A 167 3.51 7.13 -0.01
C LEU A 167 3.68 7.07 -1.52
N ARG A 168 2.57 7.01 -2.26
CA ARG A 168 2.60 6.87 -3.72
C ARG A 168 3.40 7.97 -4.41
N LEU A 169 3.16 9.22 -4.03
CA LEU A 169 3.86 10.34 -4.66
C LEU A 169 5.34 10.43 -4.28
N TRP A 170 5.75 9.95 -3.10
CA TRP A 170 7.16 9.90 -2.72
C TRP A 170 7.89 8.77 -3.43
N ASP A 171 7.25 7.62 -3.55
CA ASP A 171 7.73 6.49 -4.33
C ASP A 171 7.99 6.91 -5.78
N ASP A 172 6.99 7.53 -6.42
CA ASP A 172 7.09 8.07 -7.78
C ASP A 172 8.06 9.27 -7.94
N LEU A 173 8.50 9.89 -6.84
CA LEU A 173 9.55 10.92 -6.86
C LEU A 173 10.96 10.34 -6.84
N GLY A 174 11.10 9.09 -6.35
CA GLY A 174 12.32 8.32 -6.45
C GLY A 174 12.81 8.30 -7.89
N SER A 175 14.12 8.28 -8.09
CA SER A 175 14.63 8.04 -9.44
C SER A 175 14.26 6.60 -9.81
N ALA A 176 13.31 6.44 -10.74
CA ALA A 176 12.91 5.17 -11.38
C ALA A 176 14.07 4.51 -12.13
N LYS A 177 15.13 4.19 -11.40
CA LYS A 177 16.30 3.40 -11.78
C LYS A 177 16.44 2.25 -10.78
N ASP A 178 15.33 1.79 -10.20
CA ASP A 178 15.38 0.76 -9.17
C ASP A 178 15.51 -0.64 -9.79
N GLU A 179 16.08 -1.53 -8.99
CA GLU A 179 16.68 -2.83 -9.27
C GLU A 179 15.94 -3.70 -10.31
N ASN A 180 16.56 -3.88 -11.50
CA ASN A 180 16.10 -4.71 -12.63
C ASN A 180 14.82 -4.25 -13.35
N GLN A 181 14.22 -3.13 -12.95
CA GLN A 181 13.14 -2.50 -13.70
C GLN A 181 13.79 -1.45 -14.62
N ASP A 182 13.59 -1.55 -15.93
CA ASP A 182 14.22 -0.67 -16.93
C ASP A 182 13.68 0.80 -16.89
N GLY A 183 13.16 1.25 -15.74
CA GLY A 183 12.54 2.57 -15.54
C GLY A 183 11.26 2.74 -16.34
N THR A 184 10.56 1.64 -16.61
CA THR A 184 9.37 1.58 -17.47
C THR A 184 8.07 1.41 -16.69
N ASP A 185 8.14 1.31 -15.37
CA ASP A 185 6.96 1.39 -14.51
C ASP A 185 6.40 2.83 -14.59
N GLY A 186 5.12 2.94 -14.97
CA GLY A 186 4.51 4.26 -15.16
C GLY A 186 4.49 5.04 -13.85
N SER A 187 5.11 6.22 -13.81
CA SER A 187 5.13 7.09 -12.62
C SER A 187 4.15 8.26 -12.73
N TYR A 188 3.72 8.84 -11.61
CA TYR A 188 2.94 10.09 -11.64
C TYR A 188 3.67 11.20 -12.41
N VAL A 189 5.00 11.27 -12.31
CA VAL A 189 5.83 12.26 -13.01
C VAL A 189 5.69 12.10 -14.53
N GLU A 190 5.75 10.86 -15.03
CA GLU A 190 5.56 10.57 -16.45
C GLU A 190 4.14 10.91 -16.92
N CYS A 191 3.12 10.51 -16.15
CA CYS A 191 1.73 10.86 -16.43
C CYS A 191 1.54 12.38 -16.51
N TYR A 192 2.18 13.14 -15.62
CA TYR A 192 2.13 14.60 -15.60
C TYR A 192 2.76 15.21 -16.86
N LEU A 193 3.96 14.77 -17.23
CA LEU A 193 4.66 15.27 -18.43
C LEU A 193 3.91 14.94 -19.72
N ASN A 194 3.19 13.82 -19.73
CA ASN A 194 2.34 13.46 -20.85
C ASN A 194 1.07 14.31 -20.94
N GLU A 195 0.39 14.55 -19.81
CA GLU A 195 -0.83 15.35 -19.76
C GLU A 195 -0.56 16.85 -20.02
N TYR A 196 0.53 17.38 -19.46
CA TYR A 196 0.93 18.78 -19.58
C TYR A 196 2.13 18.93 -20.54
N LYS A 197 1.86 18.74 -21.84
CA LYS A 197 2.87 18.85 -22.90
C LYS A 197 3.60 20.20 -22.82
N GLY A 198 4.93 20.15 -22.76
CA GLY A 198 5.81 21.32 -22.66
C GLY A 198 6.34 21.60 -21.26
N SER A 199 5.85 20.91 -20.22
CA SER A 199 6.45 20.95 -18.89
C SER A 199 7.80 20.24 -18.84
N THR A 200 8.66 20.72 -17.96
CA THR A 200 9.96 20.12 -17.62
C THR A 200 9.83 19.10 -16.49
N VAL A 201 10.81 18.21 -16.36
CA VAL A 201 10.88 17.25 -15.24
C VAL A 201 10.89 17.98 -13.89
N ASP A 202 11.60 19.11 -13.79
CA ASP A 202 11.67 19.90 -12.56
C ASP A 202 10.32 20.52 -12.17
N GLU A 203 9.54 20.98 -13.15
CA GLU A 203 8.17 21.46 -12.91
C GLU A 203 7.26 20.33 -12.42
N ALA A 204 7.36 19.14 -13.03
CA ALA A 204 6.62 17.96 -12.61
C ALA A 204 6.98 17.55 -11.17
N ARG A 205 8.28 17.44 -10.85
CA ARG A 205 8.78 17.14 -9.49
C ARG A 205 8.32 18.19 -8.47
N THR A 206 8.36 19.47 -8.83
CA THR A 206 7.87 20.57 -8.00
C THR A 206 6.36 20.44 -7.75
N HIS A 207 5.58 20.09 -8.78
CA HIS A 207 4.15 19.85 -8.65
C HIS A 207 3.85 18.68 -7.69
N VAL A 208 4.60 17.57 -7.81
CA VAL A 208 4.46 16.42 -6.91
C VAL A 208 4.80 16.80 -5.47
N ALA A 209 5.90 17.51 -5.23
CA ALA A 209 6.26 18.00 -3.89
C ALA A 209 5.15 18.89 -3.27
N GLN A 210 4.50 19.73 -4.08
CA GLN A 210 3.34 20.51 -3.63
C GLN A 210 2.14 19.62 -3.27
N LYS A 211 1.85 18.57 -4.06
CA LYS A 211 0.77 17.61 -3.74
C LYS A 211 1.05 16.86 -2.43
N ILE A 212 2.28 16.40 -2.23
CA ILE A 212 2.73 15.80 -0.97
C ILE A 212 2.52 16.77 0.20
N SER A 213 2.92 18.04 0.06
CA SER A 213 2.70 19.07 1.08
C SER A 213 1.22 19.27 1.41
N ARG A 214 0.34 19.27 0.41
CA ARG A 214 -1.12 19.34 0.61
C ARG A 214 -1.67 18.11 1.33
N ALA A 215 -1.21 16.91 0.96
CA ALA A 215 -1.60 15.67 1.62
C ALA A 215 -1.17 15.66 3.10
N TRP A 216 0.03 16.15 3.43
CA TRP A 216 0.47 16.35 4.82
C TRP A 216 -0.43 17.31 5.60
N LYS A 217 -0.79 18.45 5.00
CA LYS A 217 -1.72 19.41 5.63
C LYS A 217 -3.08 18.80 5.90
N ARG A 218 -3.58 17.96 4.98
CA ARG A 218 -4.83 17.21 5.16
C ARG A 218 -4.68 16.18 6.28
N LEU A 219 -3.66 15.33 6.25
CA LEU A 219 -3.40 14.33 7.29
C LEU A 219 -3.32 14.97 8.69
N ASN A 220 -2.59 16.07 8.84
CA ASN A 220 -2.51 16.79 10.11
C ASN A 220 -3.87 17.31 10.58
N ARG A 221 -4.69 17.83 9.66
CA ARG A 221 -6.05 18.28 9.96
C ARG A 221 -6.95 17.13 10.44
N GLU A 222 -6.90 15.99 9.76
CA GLU A 222 -7.65 14.79 10.11
C GLU A 222 -7.24 14.22 11.49
N CYS A 223 -5.97 14.37 11.86
CA CYS A 223 -5.44 13.96 13.17
C CYS A 223 -5.76 14.95 14.31
N LEU A 224 -6.02 16.23 14.01
CA LEU A 224 -6.21 17.30 15.03
C LEU A 224 -7.68 17.70 15.24
N ASN A 225 -8.55 17.44 14.26
CA ASN A 225 -10.00 17.63 14.38
C ASN A 225 -10.67 16.38 15.00
N PRO A 226 -11.97 16.40 15.34
CA PRO A 226 -12.65 15.21 15.88
C PRO A 226 -12.49 14.03 14.92
N CYS A 227 -11.56 13.14 15.26
CA CYS A 227 -11.22 11.97 14.47
C CYS A 227 -12.14 10.82 14.90
N PRO A 228 -12.81 10.11 13.97
CA PRO A 228 -13.67 8.99 14.33
C PRO A 228 -12.90 7.77 14.84
N PHE A 229 -11.56 7.80 14.79
CA PHE A 229 -10.68 6.72 15.20
C PHE A 229 -9.94 7.03 16.50
N SER A 230 -9.47 5.97 17.14
CA SER A 230 -8.67 6.08 18.35
C SER A 230 -7.36 6.83 18.11
N ARG A 231 -6.78 7.39 19.19
CA ARG A 231 -5.50 8.09 19.11
C ARG A 231 -4.37 7.18 18.61
N SER A 232 -4.37 5.90 18.96
CA SER A 232 -3.37 4.93 18.52
C SER A 232 -3.44 4.72 17.01
N PHE A 233 -4.64 4.56 16.46
CA PHE A 233 -4.83 4.41 15.02
C PHE A 233 -4.43 5.68 14.24
N SER A 234 -4.88 6.86 14.70
CA SER A 234 -4.51 8.12 14.06
C SER A 234 -3.00 8.36 14.09
N LYS A 235 -2.33 7.96 15.19
CA LYS A 235 -0.87 8.00 15.27
C LYS A 235 -0.21 6.99 14.33
N ALA A 236 -0.80 5.81 14.12
CA ALA A 236 -0.31 4.83 13.15
C ALA A 236 -0.37 5.38 11.71
N CYS A 237 -1.48 6.03 11.29
CA CYS A 237 -1.60 6.72 10.00
C CYS A 237 -0.52 7.81 9.83
N LEU A 238 -0.25 8.57 10.90
CA LEU A 238 0.78 9.59 10.87
C LEU A 238 2.19 8.98 10.77
N ASN A 239 2.44 7.89 11.48
CA ASN A 239 3.74 7.23 11.53
C ASN A 239 4.10 6.50 10.22
N ILE A 240 3.14 5.87 9.54
CA ILE A 240 3.40 5.29 8.22
C ILE A 240 3.82 6.40 7.24
N ALA A 241 3.09 7.52 7.19
CA ALA A 241 3.45 8.66 6.34
C ALA A 241 4.83 9.26 6.67
N ARG A 242 5.23 9.28 7.96
CA ARG A 242 6.57 9.72 8.39
C ARG A 242 7.69 8.76 7.99
N THR A 243 7.38 7.48 7.79
CA THR A 243 8.37 6.47 7.42
C THR A 243 8.67 6.51 5.93
N VAL A 244 7.72 6.98 5.10
CA VAL A 244 7.85 7.06 3.65
C VAL A 244 9.13 7.76 3.18
N PRO A 245 9.46 9.00 3.60
CA PRO A 245 10.72 9.61 3.14
C PRO A 245 11.94 8.80 3.58
N LEU A 246 11.90 8.05 4.68
CA LEU A 246 13.03 7.22 5.11
C LEU A 246 13.20 5.96 4.25
N MET A 247 12.15 5.52 3.58
CA MET A 247 12.17 4.36 2.68
C MET A 247 12.59 4.76 1.26
N TYR A 248 12.21 5.96 0.82
CA TYR A 248 12.35 6.40 -0.57
C TYR A 248 13.32 7.60 -0.76
N SER A 249 14.02 8.04 0.30
CA SER A 249 15.13 8.99 0.16
C SER A 249 16.42 8.22 -0.09
N TYR A 250 16.64 7.86 -1.34
CA TYR A 250 17.92 7.36 -1.82
C TYR A 250 18.85 8.54 -2.13
N ASP A 251 20.14 8.40 -1.84
CA ASP A 251 21.14 9.32 -2.35
C ASP A 251 21.37 9.13 -3.87
N ASP A 252 22.19 10.00 -4.47
CA ASP A 252 22.51 9.94 -5.91
C ASP A 252 23.19 8.61 -6.32
N ASP A 253 23.72 7.85 -5.34
CA ASP A 253 24.32 6.51 -5.50
C ASP A 253 23.32 5.37 -5.21
N GLN A 254 22.02 5.69 -5.11
CA GLN A 254 20.93 4.74 -4.83
C GLN A 254 21.06 3.99 -3.49
N ARG A 255 21.78 4.58 -2.53
CA ARG A 255 21.91 4.03 -1.18
C ARG A 255 20.96 4.76 -0.25
N LEU A 256 20.38 4.02 0.68
CA LEU A 256 19.82 4.64 1.88
C LEU A 256 20.98 5.34 2.60
N PRO A 257 20.94 6.68 2.79
CA PRO A 257 22.10 7.37 3.33
C PRO A 257 22.40 6.87 4.74
N ASP A 258 23.68 6.69 5.10
CA ASP A 258 24.13 6.01 6.34
C ASP A 258 23.58 6.63 7.64
N GLU A 259 23.22 7.91 7.64
CA GLU A 259 22.57 8.59 8.76
C GLU A 259 21.13 8.09 9.01
N TYR A 260 20.45 7.59 7.95
CA TYR A 260 19.07 7.11 8.00
C TYR A 260 18.98 5.69 8.57
N LEU A 261 19.90 4.79 8.20
CA LEU A 261 19.99 3.45 8.79
C LEU A 261 20.23 3.50 10.30
N LYS A 262 21.05 4.45 10.77
CA LYS A 262 21.27 4.71 12.20
C LYS A 262 20.05 5.27 12.94
N SER A 263 19.13 5.94 12.23
CA SER A 263 17.86 6.43 12.79
C SER A 263 16.73 5.38 12.80
N LEU A 264 16.95 4.24 12.12
CA LEU A 264 16.03 3.11 11.97
C LEU A 264 16.28 1.99 13.01
N MET A 265 17.46 1.98 13.64
CA MET A 265 17.81 1.18 14.83
C MET A 265 17.44 1.91 16.11
#